data_AF-A0A356T5M7-F1
#
_entry.id   AF-A0A356T5M7-F1
#
_cell.length_a   1.000
_cell.length_b   1.000
_cell.length_c   1.000
_cell.angle_alpha   90.00
_cell.angle_beta   90.00
_cell.angle_gamma   90.00
#
_symmetry.space_group_name_H-M   'P 1'
#
loop_
_entity.id
_entity.type
_entity.pdbx_description
1 polymer ?
#
loop_
_entity_poly.entity_id
_entity_poly.type
_entity_poly.pdbx_seq_one_letter_code
_entity_poly.pdbx_strand_id
1 'polypeptide(L)'
;MQERLPEAELAYRAAVRASPTFAEALNNLGVLLRDTERSEEAVRTLRQAVQARPGFASAQLNLALALEETGDLEAAMSSYRRVIELAPREPTARVQLGLLQLAQGETEQALITLRRAVQPAQGNRAALSALGSGLRRAGDAAMAVRVLRESIAAEESPAPAAVRAELALALFAADHRDEAEAALEALLRDDGSYATAHYLLANMLAARRSWREAGQHYQAYLRAAPDGEHAEQARGRLAFVRRQ
;
A
#
# COMPACT_ATOMS: atom_id res chain seq x y z
N MET A 1 -0.44 -23.70 6.23
CA MET A 1 -1.21 -22.76 7.09
C MET A 1 -2.72 -22.99 7.05
N GLN A 2 -3.29 -23.69 6.04
CA GLN A 2 -4.75 -23.81 5.88
C GLN A 2 -5.49 -24.63 6.95
N GLU A 3 -4.84 -25.59 7.61
CA GLU A 3 -5.50 -26.44 8.62
C GLU A 3 -5.72 -25.76 9.99
N ARG A 4 -5.06 -24.63 10.28
CA ARG A 4 -5.15 -23.94 11.58
C ARG A 4 -6.27 -22.89 11.64
N LEU A 5 -6.79 -22.46 10.49
CA LEU A 5 -7.84 -21.43 10.41
C LEU A 5 -9.16 -21.91 11.06
N PRO A 6 -9.63 -23.15 10.82
CA PRO A 6 -10.85 -23.64 11.46
C PRO A 6 -10.72 -23.76 12.99
N GLU A 7 -9.58 -24.22 13.50
CA GLU A 7 -9.34 -24.37 14.94
C GLU A 7 -9.27 -23.03 15.67
N ALA A 8 -8.58 -22.05 15.09
CA ALA A 8 -8.50 -20.69 15.64
C ALA A 8 -9.88 -20.03 15.69
N GLU A 9 -10.67 -20.14 14.62
CA GLU A 9 -12.02 -19.60 14.59
C GLU A 9 -12.91 -20.24 15.67
N LEU A 10 -12.87 -21.58 15.79
CA LEU A 10 -13.63 -22.29 16.82
C LEU A 10 -13.24 -21.85 18.23
N ALA A 11 -11.95 -21.69 18.51
CA ALA A 11 -11.45 -21.24 19.80
C ALA A 11 -11.91 -19.80 20.12
N TYR A 12 -11.78 -18.87 19.18
CA TYR A 12 -12.24 -17.49 19.41
C TYR A 12 -13.75 -17.42 19.58
N ARG A 13 -14.53 -18.15 18.78
CA ARG A 13 -15.99 -18.22 18.96
C ARG A 13 -16.37 -18.84 20.30
N ALA A 14 -15.65 -19.85 20.78
CA ALA A 14 -15.86 -20.41 22.11
C ALA A 14 -15.56 -19.40 23.22
N ALA A 15 -14.46 -18.64 23.11
CA ALA A 15 -14.11 -17.58 24.04
C ALA A 15 -15.17 -16.46 24.06
N VAL A 16 -15.67 -16.04 22.90
CA VAL A 16 -16.75 -15.04 22.79
C VAL A 16 -18.07 -15.58 23.37
N ARG A 17 -18.40 -16.86 23.20
CA ARG A 17 -19.58 -17.46 23.85
C ARG A 17 -19.46 -17.49 25.37
N ALA A 18 -18.27 -17.81 25.89
CA ALA A 18 -18.01 -17.83 27.32
C ALA A 18 -18.00 -16.42 27.93
N SER A 19 -17.53 -15.43 27.17
CA SER A 19 -17.48 -14.02 27.58
C SER A 19 -17.75 -13.10 26.38
N PRO A 20 -19.02 -12.67 26.17
CA PRO A 20 -19.41 -11.84 25.02
C PRO A 20 -18.74 -10.47 24.95
N THR A 21 -18.12 -10.01 26.04
CA THR A 21 -17.38 -8.73 26.12
C THR A 21 -15.87 -8.93 26.13
N PHE A 22 -15.38 -10.13 25.79
CA PHE A 22 -13.94 -10.38 25.72
C PHE A 22 -13.33 -9.73 24.47
N ALA A 23 -12.89 -8.47 24.62
CA ALA A 23 -12.47 -7.61 23.53
C ALA A 23 -11.32 -8.19 22.68
N GLU A 24 -10.34 -8.86 23.29
CA GLU A 24 -9.24 -9.51 22.58
C GLU A 24 -9.72 -10.66 21.68
N ALA A 25 -10.62 -11.52 22.19
CA ALA A 25 -11.17 -12.62 21.41
C ALA A 25 -12.05 -12.11 20.26
N LEU A 26 -12.86 -11.07 20.51
CA LEU A 26 -13.63 -10.39 19.46
C LEU A 26 -12.71 -9.76 18.42
N ASN A 27 -11.65 -9.06 18.82
CA ASN A 27 -10.67 -8.48 17.89
C ASN A 27 -10.02 -9.56 17.03
N ASN A 28 -9.53 -10.64 17.64
CA ASN A 28 -8.83 -11.70 16.91
C ASN A 28 -9.77 -12.48 15.99
N LEU A 29 -11.02 -12.72 16.40
CA LEU A 29 -12.05 -13.28 15.53
C LEU A 29 -12.34 -12.33 14.35
N GLY A 30 -12.47 -11.03 14.62
CA GLY A 30 -12.68 -10.02 13.59
C GLY A 30 -11.56 -9.97 12.54
N VAL A 31 -10.30 -10.03 12.98
CA VAL A 31 -9.14 -10.13 12.08
C VAL A 31 -9.19 -11.41 11.25
N LEU A 32 -9.44 -12.56 11.88
CA LEU A 32 -9.53 -13.83 11.18
C LEU A 32 -10.65 -13.85 10.13
N LEU A 33 -11.80 -13.25 10.45
CA LEU A 33 -12.92 -13.11 9.51
C LEU A 33 -12.56 -12.25 8.31
N ARG A 34 -11.82 -11.16 8.54
CA ARG A 34 -11.32 -10.29 7.47
C ARG A 34 -10.33 -11.03 6.55
N ASP A 35 -9.38 -11.74 7.14
CA ASP A 35 -8.38 -12.54 6.42
C ASP A 35 -8.99 -13.74 5.66
N THR A 36 -10.25 -14.09 5.95
CA THR A 36 -11.02 -15.16 5.28
C THR A 36 -12.15 -14.59 4.41
N GLU A 37 -12.04 -13.32 3.99
CA GLU A 37 -12.96 -12.63 3.06
C GLU A 37 -14.41 -12.52 3.56
N ARG A 38 -14.61 -12.54 4.88
CA ARG A 38 -15.93 -12.38 5.54
C ARG A 38 -16.05 -11.00 6.18
N SER A 39 -15.74 -9.95 5.42
CA SER A 39 -15.54 -8.60 5.94
C SER A 39 -16.79 -8.00 6.60
N GLU A 40 -18.01 -8.31 6.16
CA GLU A 40 -19.24 -7.85 6.85
C GLU A 40 -19.44 -8.49 8.22
N GLU A 41 -19.03 -9.75 8.40
CA GLU A 41 -19.02 -10.38 9.71
C GLU A 41 -17.90 -9.79 10.58
N ALA A 42 -16.71 -9.57 10.00
CA ALA A 42 -15.61 -8.91 10.67
C ALA A 42 -16.01 -7.54 11.23
N VAL A 43 -16.68 -6.70 10.44
CA VAL A 43 -17.18 -5.38 10.89
C VAL A 43 -18.10 -5.53 12.11
N ARG A 44 -19.04 -6.48 12.10
CA ARG A 44 -19.95 -6.71 13.23
C ARG A 44 -19.18 -7.15 14.49
N THR A 45 -18.27 -8.10 14.35
CA THR A 45 -17.46 -8.60 15.47
C THR A 45 -16.50 -7.54 16.01
N LEU A 46 -15.89 -6.72 15.14
CA LEU A 46 -14.98 -5.65 15.54
C LEU A 46 -15.71 -4.48 16.20
N ARG A 47 -16.94 -4.16 15.77
CA ARG A 47 -17.82 -3.22 16.49
C ARG A 47 -18.09 -3.69 17.92
N GLN A 48 -18.32 -4.99 18.12
CA GLN A 48 -18.46 -5.55 19.46
C GLN A 48 -17.16 -5.42 20.28
N ALA A 49 -15.99 -5.64 19.66
CA ALA A 49 -14.70 -5.47 20.33
C ALA A 49 -14.48 -4.02 20.82
N VAL A 50 -14.81 -3.05 19.97
CA VAL A 50 -14.74 -1.61 20.29
C VAL A 50 -15.76 -1.23 21.37
N GLN A 51 -16.98 -1.76 21.31
CA GLN A 51 -18.00 -1.51 22.34
C GLN A 51 -17.57 -2.09 23.70
N ALA A 52 -17.01 -3.30 23.71
CA ALA A 52 -16.52 -3.95 24.92
C ALA A 52 -15.33 -3.20 25.54
N ARG A 53 -14.48 -2.58 24.71
CA ARG A 53 -13.36 -1.74 25.16
C ARG A 53 -13.15 -0.53 24.23
N PRO A 54 -13.77 0.63 24.51
CA PRO A 54 -13.69 1.82 23.66
C PRO A 54 -12.30 2.43 23.47
N GLY A 55 -11.35 2.08 24.35
CA GLY A 55 -9.94 2.50 24.25
C GLY A 55 -9.05 1.51 23.49
N PHE A 56 -9.60 0.45 22.89
CA PHE A 56 -8.82 -0.59 22.24
C PHE A 56 -8.37 -0.17 20.84
N ALA A 57 -7.25 0.57 20.76
CA ALA A 57 -6.74 1.12 19.50
C ALA A 57 -6.58 0.06 18.40
N SER A 58 -6.09 -1.15 18.71
CA SER A 58 -5.93 -2.22 17.71
C SER A 58 -7.28 -2.71 17.16
N ALA A 59 -8.31 -2.86 17.98
CA ALA A 59 -9.65 -3.21 17.51
C ALA A 59 -10.28 -2.08 16.68
N GLN A 60 -10.05 -0.83 17.07
CA GLN A 60 -10.50 0.33 16.31
C GLN A 60 -9.81 0.40 14.93
N LEU A 61 -8.51 0.10 14.84
CA LEU A 61 -7.77 0.04 13.59
C LEU A 61 -8.27 -1.10 12.70
N ASN A 62 -8.46 -2.29 13.28
CA ASN A 62 -9.01 -3.43 12.55
C ASN A 62 -10.43 -3.17 12.03
N LEU A 63 -11.25 -2.46 12.82
CA LEU A 63 -12.57 -2.02 12.40
C LEU A 63 -12.49 -1.05 11.21
N ALA A 64 -11.57 -0.08 11.26
CA ALA A 64 -11.38 0.87 10.16
C ALA A 64 -11.01 0.15 8.85
N LEU A 65 -10.08 -0.80 8.90
CA LEU A 65 -9.67 -1.61 7.76
C LEU A 65 -10.84 -2.45 7.20
N ALA A 66 -11.61 -3.11 8.08
CA ALA A 66 -12.77 -3.90 7.64
C ALA A 66 -13.87 -3.02 7.02
N LEU A 67 -14.09 -1.81 7.54
CA LEU A 67 -15.04 -0.85 6.97
C LEU A 67 -14.60 -0.40 5.57
N GLU A 68 -13.31 -0.13 5.40
CA GLU A 68 -12.71 0.22 4.11
C GLU A 68 -12.91 -0.88 3.07
N GLU A 69 -12.64 -2.13 3.42
CA GLU A 69 -12.86 -3.29 2.55
C GLU A 69 -14.33 -3.47 2.15
N THR A 70 -15.26 -3.19 3.07
CA THR A 70 -16.71 -3.23 2.79
C THR A 70 -17.24 -1.98 2.07
N GLY A 71 -16.38 -0.99 1.80
CA GLY A 71 -16.73 0.24 1.09
C GLY A 71 -17.40 1.34 1.92
N ASP A 72 -17.54 1.17 3.24
CA ASP A 72 -18.04 2.22 4.15
C ASP A 72 -16.90 3.20 4.50
N LEU A 73 -16.46 3.96 3.49
CA LEU A 73 -15.27 4.82 3.56
C LEU A 73 -15.39 5.92 4.61
N GLU A 74 -16.58 6.50 4.80
CA GLU A 74 -16.81 7.55 5.81
C GLU A 74 -16.69 7.00 7.24
N ALA A 75 -17.23 5.80 7.51
CA ALA A 75 -17.05 5.15 8.79
C ALA A 75 -15.59 4.69 9.01
N ALA A 76 -14.91 4.25 7.95
CA ALA A 76 -13.49 3.92 7.99
C ALA A 76 -12.64 5.14 8.37
N MET A 77 -12.82 6.28 7.69
CA MET A 77 -12.12 7.53 8.01
C MET A 77 -12.37 7.99 9.44
N SER A 78 -13.61 7.92 9.91
CA SER A 78 -13.96 8.23 11.31
C SER A 78 -13.24 7.31 12.29
N SER A 79 -13.16 6.01 11.95
CA SER A 79 -12.44 5.03 12.76
C SER A 79 -10.93 5.27 12.76
N TYR A 80 -10.31 5.63 11.63
CA TYR A 80 -8.90 6.00 11.57
C TYR A 80 -8.60 7.25 12.40
N ARG A 81 -9.44 8.29 12.36
CA ARG A 81 -9.31 9.46 13.23
C ARG A 81 -9.32 9.05 14.71
N ARG A 82 -10.19 8.12 15.09
CA ARG A 82 -10.22 7.58 16.45
C ARG A 82 -8.95 6.82 16.84
N VAL A 83 -8.36 6.04 15.92
CA VAL A 83 -7.06 5.39 16.17
C VAL A 83 -5.97 6.43 16.40
N ILE A 84 -5.95 7.51 15.62
CA ILE A 84 -4.96 8.59 15.77
C ILE A 84 -5.05 9.25 17.15
N GLU A 85 -6.25 9.38 17.71
CA GLU A 85 -6.46 9.87 19.09
C GLU A 85 -5.97 8.87 20.15
N LEU A 86 -6.32 7.59 19.99
CA LEU A 86 -6.03 6.53 20.97
C LEU A 86 -4.55 6.11 20.96
N ALA A 87 -3.92 6.09 19.79
CA ALA A 87 -2.55 5.65 19.58
C ALA A 87 -1.81 6.61 18.63
N PRO A 88 -1.39 7.81 19.10
CA PRO A 88 -0.79 8.82 18.24
C PRO A 88 0.54 8.43 17.60
N ARG A 89 1.18 7.35 18.03
CA ARG A 89 2.43 6.81 17.44
C ARG A 89 2.20 5.62 16.51
N GLU A 90 0.95 5.21 16.30
CA GLU A 90 0.59 4.21 15.29
C GLU A 90 0.57 4.90 13.91
N PRO A 91 1.44 4.50 12.95
CA PRO A 91 1.53 5.18 11.66
C PRO A 91 0.40 4.79 10.69
N THR A 92 -0.11 3.57 10.75
CA THR A 92 -1.02 2.98 9.76
C THR A 92 -2.29 3.82 9.61
N ALA A 93 -2.91 4.24 10.72
CA ALA A 93 -4.13 5.02 10.68
C ALA A 93 -3.97 6.37 9.96
N ARG A 94 -2.81 7.04 10.11
CA ARG A 94 -2.54 8.29 9.37
C ARG A 94 -2.28 8.03 7.89
N VAL A 95 -1.55 6.96 7.57
CA VAL A 95 -1.28 6.58 6.19
C VAL A 95 -2.59 6.26 5.47
N GLN A 96 -3.42 5.37 6.02
CA GLN A 96 -4.69 4.98 5.42
C GLN A 96 -5.67 6.15 5.32
N LEU A 97 -5.80 6.98 6.36
CA LEU A 97 -6.63 8.18 6.29
C LEU A 97 -6.16 9.12 5.17
N GLY A 98 -4.85 9.34 5.03
CA GLY A 98 -4.30 10.17 3.96
C GLY A 98 -4.57 9.60 2.56
N LEU A 99 -4.51 8.27 2.40
CA LEU A 99 -4.82 7.61 1.12
C LEU A 99 -6.31 7.72 0.75
N LEU A 100 -7.21 7.60 1.72
CA LEU A 100 -8.65 7.82 1.51
C LEU A 100 -8.96 9.27 1.15
N GLN A 101 -8.31 10.22 1.82
CA GLN A 101 -8.41 11.66 1.48
C GLN A 101 -7.97 11.93 0.04
N LEU A 102 -6.90 11.28 -0.43
CA LEU A 102 -6.50 11.38 -1.85
C LEU A 102 -7.54 10.80 -2.79
N ALA A 103 -8.17 9.67 -2.44
CA ALA A 103 -9.22 9.07 -3.25
C ALA A 103 -10.47 9.97 -3.36
N GLN A 104 -10.74 10.77 -2.32
CA GLN A 104 -11.81 11.79 -2.33
C GLN A 104 -11.40 13.11 -3.00
N GLY A 105 -10.14 13.26 -3.45
CA GLY A 105 -9.62 14.48 -4.05
C GLY A 105 -9.16 15.54 -3.05
N GLU A 106 -9.18 15.26 -1.74
CA GLU A 106 -8.77 16.15 -0.65
C GLU A 106 -7.23 16.22 -0.51
N THR A 107 -6.55 16.58 -1.60
CA THR A 107 -5.09 16.45 -1.74
C THR A 107 -4.32 17.26 -0.69
N GLU A 108 -4.75 18.49 -0.41
CA GLU A 108 -4.10 19.35 0.61
C GLU A 108 -4.19 18.74 2.01
N GLN A 109 -5.36 18.22 2.36
CA GLN A 109 -5.59 17.60 3.65
C GLN A 109 -4.81 16.28 3.78
N ALA A 110 -4.77 15.48 2.71
CA ALA A 110 -3.98 14.26 2.65
C ALA A 110 -2.49 14.55 2.88
N LEU A 111 -1.93 15.60 2.28
CA LEU A 111 -0.53 16.00 2.49
C LEU A 111 -0.24 16.29 3.97
N ILE A 112 -1.13 17.01 4.65
CA ILE A 112 -0.99 17.32 6.08
C ILE A 112 -1.01 16.02 6.89
N THR A 113 -1.98 15.14 6.62
CA THR A 113 -2.15 13.86 7.33
C THR A 113 -0.94 12.94 7.12
N LEU A 114 -0.49 12.76 5.88
CA LEU A 114 0.64 11.92 5.51
C LEU A 114 1.96 12.43 6.09
N ARG A 115 2.23 13.75 6.02
CA ARG A 115 3.46 14.32 6.63
C ARG A 115 3.53 14.06 8.13
N ARG A 116 2.40 14.05 8.83
CA ARG A 116 2.34 13.70 10.26
C ARG A 116 2.58 12.21 10.54
N ALA A 117 2.52 11.35 9.53
CA ALA A 117 2.84 9.93 9.65
C ALA A 117 4.34 9.62 9.55
N VAL A 118 5.17 10.56 9.10
CA VAL A 118 6.61 10.36 8.87
C VAL A 118 7.34 9.87 10.12
N GLN A 119 7.28 10.63 11.22
CA GLN A 119 8.04 10.28 12.44
C GLN A 119 7.53 8.97 13.06
N PRO A 120 6.20 8.74 13.19
CA PRO A 120 5.69 7.45 13.64
C PRO A 120 6.04 6.25 12.75
N ALA A 121 6.29 6.46 11.46
CA ALA A 121 6.60 5.38 10.52
C ALA A 121 8.08 4.96 10.51
N GLN A 122 8.97 5.71 11.14
CA GLN A 122 10.41 5.44 11.11
C GLN A 122 10.72 3.99 11.52
N GLY A 123 11.56 3.32 10.73
CA GLY A 123 11.95 1.92 10.93
C GLY A 123 10.88 0.87 10.56
N ASN A 124 9.66 1.26 10.17
CA ASN A 124 8.63 0.35 9.67
C ASN A 124 8.58 0.40 8.14
N ARG A 125 9.20 -0.58 7.46
CA ARG A 125 9.26 -0.65 6.00
C ARG A 125 7.88 -0.59 5.32
N ALA A 126 6.91 -1.34 5.83
CA ALA A 126 5.57 -1.37 5.22
C ALA A 126 4.90 0.00 5.31
N ALA A 127 4.95 0.62 6.50
CA ALA A 127 4.39 1.96 6.71
C ALA A 127 5.12 3.04 5.89
N LEU A 128 6.46 2.99 5.83
CA LEU A 128 7.25 3.92 5.01
C LEU A 128 6.95 3.74 3.51
N SER A 129 6.78 2.51 3.04
CA SER A 129 6.45 2.23 1.64
C SER A 129 5.08 2.81 1.25
N ALA A 130 4.06 2.54 2.06
CA ALA A 130 2.71 3.07 1.84
C ALA A 130 2.69 4.61 1.97
N LEU A 131 3.39 5.17 2.95
CA LEU A 131 3.54 6.61 3.13
C LEU A 131 4.23 7.27 1.92
N GLY A 132 5.31 6.67 1.42
CA GLY A 132 6.03 7.15 0.24
C GLY A 132 5.15 7.19 -1.02
N SER A 133 4.40 6.10 -1.27
CA SER A 133 3.42 6.07 -2.37
C SER A 133 2.33 7.14 -2.21
N GLY A 134 1.78 7.30 -1.00
CA GLY A 134 0.80 8.33 -0.69
C GLY A 134 1.33 9.74 -0.93
N LEU A 135 2.52 10.07 -0.42
CA LEU A 135 3.15 11.38 -0.59
C LEU A 135 3.41 11.69 -2.07
N ARG A 136 3.88 10.70 -2.84
CA ARG A 136 4.09 10.85 -4.29
C ARG A 136 2.78 11.19 -5.00
N ARG A 137 1.71 10.44 -4.71
CA ARG A 137 0.37 10.68 -5.29
C ARG A 137 -0.22 12.02 -4.87
N ALA A 138 0.10 12.48 -3.67
CA ALA A 138 -0.30 13.77 -3.13
C ALA A 138 0.52 14.95 -3.67
N GLY A 139 1.58 14.69 -4.47
CA GLY A 139 2.43 15.71 -5.07
C GLY A 139 3.68 16.09 -4.27
N ASP A 140 3.94 15.49 -3.11
CA ASP A 140 5.17 15.71 -2.33
C ASP A 140 6.25 14.69 -2.70
N ALA A 141 6.72 14.78 -3.95
CA ALA A 141 7.67 13.84 -4.52
C ALA A 141 9.02 13.85 -3.77
N ALA A 142 9.48 15.01 -3.31
CA ALA A 142 10.73 15.12 -2.55
C ALA A 142 10.66 14.35 -1.21
N MET A 143 9.55 14.49 -0.49
CA MET A 143 9.35 13.72 0.75
C MET A 143 9.17 12.23 0.47
N ALA A 144 8.47 11.88 -0.62
CA ALA A 144 8.30 10.49 -1.04
C ALA A 144 9.65 9.81 -1.30
N VAL A 145 10.57 10.45 -2.03
CA VAL A 145 11.94 9.94 -2.26
C VAL A 145 12.66 9.70 -0.95
N ARG A 146 12.61 10.67 -0.02
CA ARG A 146 13.27 10.54 1.30
C ARG A 146 12.74 9.35 2.09
N VAL A 147 11.42 9.23 2.19
CA VAL A 147 10.75 8.16 2.94
C VAL A 147 10.98 6.78 2.30
N LEU A 148 10.97 6.67 0.97
CA LEU A 148 11.21 5.41 0.27
C LEU A 148 12.67 4.95 0.35
N ARG A 149 13.64 5.89 0.36
CA ARG A 149 15.04 5.57 0.67
C ARG A 149 15.19 5.02 2.08
N GLU A 150 14.52 5.64 3.05
CA GLU A 150 14.48 5.15 4.43
C GLU A 150 13.85 3.74 4.52
N SER A 151 12.75 3.50 3.81
CA SER A 151 12.09 2.18 3.72
C SER A 151 13.03 1.08 3.24
N ILE A 152 13.82 1.37 2.21
CA ILE A 152 14.80 0.45 1.64
C ILE A 152 15.96 0.22 2.62
N ALA A 153 16.40 1.26 3.34
CA ALA A 153 17.50 1.16 4.31
C ALA A 153 17.11 0.48 5.64
N ALA A 154 15.82 0.47 6.01
CA ALA A 154 15.36 0.04 7.34
C ALA A 154 15.44 -1.47 7.63
N GLU A 155 15.65 -2.34 6.63
CA GLU A 155 15.79 -3.79 6.86
C GLU A 155 16.88 -4.39 5.97
N GLU A 156 17.53 -5.45 6.46
CA GLU A 156 18.52 -6.22 5.71
C GLU A 156 17.95 -6.81 4.42
N SER A 157 18.83 -6.84 3.41
CA SER A 157 18.54 -6.98 1.98
C SER A 157 17.91 -8.31 1.53
N PRO A 158 17.29 -8.33 0.33
CA PRO A 158 17.01 -7.21 -0.57
C PRO A 158 15.62 -6.59 -0.34
N ALA A 159 15.51 -5.28 -0.60
CA ALA A 159 14.22 -4.58 -0.55
C ALA A 159 13.28 -5.13 -1.64
N PRO A 160 11.97 -5.28 -1.37
CA PRO A 160 11.02 -5.79 -2.34
C PRO A 160 11.02 -4.95 -3.63
N ALA A 161 10.92 -5.62 -4.79
CA ALA A 161 10.93 -4.96 -6.10
C ALA A 161 9.88 -3.85 -6.21
N ALA A 162 8.70 -4.04 -5.60
CA ALA A 162 7.63 -3.04 -5.59
C ALA A 162 8.06 -1.72 -4.92
N VAL A 163 8.79 -1.79 -3.80
CA VAL A 163 9.28 -0.59 -3.09
C VAL A 163 10.33 0.14 -3.92
N ARG A 164 11.20 -0.62 -4.60
CA ARG A 164 12.22 -0.05 -5.52
C ARG A 164 11.57 0.63 -6.74
N ALA A 165 10.52 0.03 -7.28
CA ALA A 165 9.74 0.62 -8.38
C ALA A 165 9.00 1.89 -7.95
N GLU A 166 8.42 1.91 -6.74
CA GLU A 166 7.84 3.12 -6.17
C GLU A 166 8.87 4.23 -5.94
N LEU A 167 10.10 3.89 -5.51
CA LEU A 167 11.19 4.87 -5.43
C LEU A 167 11.51 5.47 -6.80
N ALA A 168 11.59 4.66 -7.86
CA ALA A 168 11.82 5.17 -9.21
C ALA A 168 10.69 6.11 -9.68
N LEU A 169 9.44 5.77 -9.39
CA LEU A 169 8.30 6.67 -9.66
C LEU A 169 8.41 7.99 -8.87
N ALA A 170 8.84 7.94 -7.61
CA ALA A 170 9.03 9.14 -6.79
C ALA A 170 10.17 10.00 -7.31
N LEU A 171 11.30 9.40 -7.72
CA LEU A 171 12.44 10.08 -8.33
C LEU A 171 12.01 10.78 -9.64
N PHE A 172 11.27 10.09 -10.49
CA PHE A 172 10.74 10.67 -11.72
C PHE A 172 9.79 11.85 -11.45
N ALA A 173 8.89 11.72 -10.46
CA ALA A 173 7.98 12.79 -10.05
C ALA A 173 8.71 14.00 -9.43
N ALA A 174 9.89 13.78 -8.85
CA ALA A 174 10.78 14.82 -8.34
C ALA A 174 11.76 15.36 -9.40
N ASP A 175 11.57 15.01 -10.68
CA ASP A 175 12.41 15.38 -11.83
C ASP A 175 13.86 14.85 -11.77
N HIS A 176 14.13 13.87 -10.91
CA HIS A 176 15.39 13.12 -10.87
C HIS A 176 15.38 11.95 -11.87
N ARG A 177 15.28 12.28 -13.16
CA ARG A 177 15.02 11.30 -14.25
C ARG A 177 16.13 10.26 -14.39
N ASP A 178 17.38 10.69 -14.38
CA ASP A 178 18.53 9.78 -14.53
C ASP A 178 18.61 8.78 -13.37
N GLU A 179 18.37 9.25 -12.14
CA GLU A 179 18.30 8.37 -10.96
C GLU A 179 17.11 7.39 -11.04
N ALA A 180 15.97 7.82 -11.58
CA ALA A 180 14.81 6.96 -11.77
C ALA A 180 15.08 5.83 -12.78
N GLU A 181 15.68 6.14 -13.93
CA GLU A 181 16.08 5.14 -14.93
C GLU A 181 17.11 4.16 -14.33
N ALA A 182 18.16 4.68 -13.70
CA ALA A 182 19.20 3.86 -13.07
C ALA A 182 18.65 2.94 -11.97
N ALA A 183 17.66 3.39 -11.20
CA ALA A 183 17.01 2.57 -10.18
C ALA A 183 16.22 1.39 -10.80
N LEU A 184 15.52 1.61 -11.92
CA LEU A 184 14.80 0.56 -12.63
C LEU A 184 15.74 -0.42 -13.33
N GLU A 185 16.83 0.06 -13.93
CA GLU A 185 17.87 -0.78 -14.51
C GLU A 185 18.55 -1.65 -13.44
N ALA A 186 18.85 -1.09 -12.27
CA ALA A 186 19.36 -1.85 -11.14
C ALA A 186 18.36 -2.93 -10.68
N LEU A 187 17.06 -2.61 -10.67
CA LEU A 187 16.02 -3.59 -10.36
C LEU A 187 16.02 -4.73 -11.38
N LEU A 188 16.04 -4.41 -12.67
CA LEU A 188 16.03 -5.40 -13.75
C LEU A 188 17.32 -6.23 -13.85
N ARG A 189 18.44 -5.73 -13.30
CA ARG A 189 19.65 -6.54 -13.13
C ARG A 189 19.47 -7.64 -12.09
N ASP A 190 18.69 -7.38 -11.04
CA ASP A 190 18.43 -8.35 -9.97
C ASP A 190 17.26 -9.28 -10.31
N ASP A 191 16.20 -8.72 -10.91
CA ASP A 191 15.02 -9.43 -11.40
C ASP A 191 14.66 -8.95 -12.81
N GLY A 192 15.25 -9.58 -13.81
CA GLY A 192 15.01 -9.27 -15.22
C GLY A 192 13.60 -9.63 -15.72
N SER A 193 12.77 -10.26 -14.88
CA SER A 193 11.39 -10.61 -15.21
C SER A 193 10.37 -9.62 -14.65
N TYR A 194 10.80 -8.65 -13.82
CA TYR A 194 9.90 -7.75 -13.13
C TYR A 194 9.17 -6.81 -14.10
N ALA A 195 7.97 -7.23 -14.51
CA ALA A 195 7.19 -6.60 -15.57
C ALA A 195 7.01 -5.09 -15.33
N THR A 196 6.64 -4.68 -14.12
CA THR A 196 6.39 -3.28 -13.80
C THR A 196 7.60 -2.40 -14.07
N ALA A 197 8.83 -2.84 -13.76
CA ALA A 197 10.03 -2.05 -14.06
C ALA A 197 10.24 -1.88 -15.57
N HIS A 198 10.00 -2.92 -16.37
CA HIS A 198 10.05 -2.79 -17.82
C HIS A 198 9.03 -1.78 -18.35
N TYR A 199 7.79 -1.81 -17.86
CA TYR A 199 6.77 -0.84 -18.28
C TYR A 199 7.16 0.60 -17.91
N LEU A 200 7.61 0.81 -16.67
CA LEU A 200 8.02 2.13 -16.19
C LEU A 200 9.22 2.68 -16.97
N LEU A 201 10.26 1.87 -17.17
CA LEU A 201 11.45 2.28 -17.91
C LEU A 201 11.12 2.58 -19.37
N ALA A 202 10.27 1.75 -20.01
CA ALA A 202 9.81 2.00 -21.38
C ALA A 202 9.10 3.36 -21.52
N ASN A 203 8.30 3.75 -20.54
CA ASN A 203 7.61 5.04 -20.51
C ASN A 203 8.61 6.21 -20.37
N MET A 204 9.61 6.08 -19.50
CA MET A 204 10.64 7.11 -19.28
C MET A 204 11.51 7.29 -20.54
N LEU A 205 11.97 6.18 -21.14
CA LEU A 205 12.74 6.17 -22.38
C LEU A 205 11.95 6.78 -23.56
N ALA A 206 10.67 6.44 -23.68
CA ALA A 206 9.81 7.00 -24.71
C ALA A 206 9.64 8.52 -24.54
N ALA A 207 9.54 9.01 -23.30
CA ALA A 207 9.42 10.45 -23.02
C ALA A 207 10.64 11.24 -23.49
N ARG A 208 11.84 10.64 -23.48
CA ARG A 208 13.08 11.23 -24.03
C ARG A 208 13.40 10.81 -25.47
N ARG A 209 12.42 10.21 -26.18
CA ARG A 209 12.52 9.79 -27.59
C ARG A 209 13.53 8.66 -27.86
N SER A 210 13.89 7.88 -26.84
CA SER A 210 14.71 6.67 -26.99
C SER A 210 13.86 5.50 -27.48
N TRP A 211 13.36 5.61 -28.71
CA TRP A 211 12.33 4.72 -29.25
C TRP A 211 12.75 3.25 -29.28
N ARG A 212 13.97 2.95 -29.76
CA ARG A 212 14.44 1.57 -29.88
C ARG A 212 14.45 0.85 -28.52
N GLU A 213 15.03 1.46 -27.50
CA GLU A 213 15.13 0.91 -26.16
C GLU A 213 13.76 0.82 -25.48
N ALA A 214 12.93 1.87 -25.61
CA ALA A 214 11.56 1.85 -25.13
C ALA A 214 10.76 0.67 -25.72
N GLY A 215 10.92 0.41 -27.02
CA GLY A 215 10.29 -0.71 -27.71
C GLY A 215 10.75 -2.08 -27.22
N GLN A 216 12.01 -2.23 -26.80
CA GLN A 216 12.52 -3.48 -26.20
C GLN A 216 11.87 -3.73 -24.84
N HIS A 217 11.75 -2.68 -24.02
CA HIS A 217 11.14 -2.80 -22.69
C HIS A 217 9.62 -3.01 -22.74
N TYR A 218 8.88 -2.37 -23.64
CA TYR A 218 7.45 -2.72 -23.83
C TYR A 218 7.25 -4.17 -24.26
N GLN A 219 8.14 -4.72 -25.11
CA GLN A 219 8.09 -6.14 -25.48
C GLN A 219 8.41 -7.04 -24.29
N ALA A 220 9.42 -6.68 -23.48
CA ALA A 220 9.77 -7.44 -22.29
C ALA A 220 8.62 -7.45 -21.26
N TYR A 221 7.97 -6.30 -21.05
CA TYR A 221 6.75 -6.21 -20.24
C TYR A 221 5.65 -7.16 -20.73
N LEU A 222 5.31 -7.10 -22.03
CA LEU A 222 4.25 -7.94 -22.61
C LEU A 222 4.58 -9.44 -22.61
N ARG A 223 5.87 -9.82 -22.59
CA ARG A 223 6.27 -11.22 -22.40
C ARG A 223 6.09 -11.68 -20.95
N ALA A 224 6.41 -10.82 -19.99
CA ALA A 224 6.33 -11.14 -18.57
C ALA A 224 4.88 -11.08 -18.03
N ALA A 225 4.07 -10.15 -18.54
CA ALA A 225 2.69 -9.92 -18.12
C ALA A 225 1.77 -9.66 -19.33
N PRO A 226 1.47 -10.68 -20.15
CA PRO A 226 0.68 -10.51 -21.38
C PRO A 226 -0.74 -10.01 -21.12
N ASP A 227 -1.31 -10.32 -19.95
CA ASP A 227 -2.64 -9.90 -19.51
C ASP A 227 -2.56 -8.97 -18.27
N GLY A 228 -1.40 -8.33 -18.07
CA GLY A 228 -1.20 -7.39 -16.97
C GLY A 228 -2.00 -6.10 -17.12
N GLU A 229 -2.11 -5.34 -16.04
CA GLU A 229 -2.89 -4.08 -15.94
C GLU A 229 -2.63 -3.10 -17.11
N HIS A 230 -1.38 -3.02 -17.58
CA HIS A 230 -0.98 -2.09 -18.63
C HIS A 230 -0.76 -2.78 -20.00
N ALA A 231 -1.20 -4.03 -20.19
CA ALA A 231 -0.96 -4.79 -21.42
C ALA A 231 -1.49 -4.07 -22.68
N GLU A 232 -2.73 -3.58 -22.64
CA GLU A 232 -3.32 -2.87 -23.78
C GLU A 232 -2.57 -1.57 -24.10
N GLN A 233 -2.27 -0.78 -23.05
CA GLN A 233 -1.51 0.46 -23.17
C GLN A 233 -0.11 0.21 -23.74
N ALA A 234 0.58 -0.81 -23.24
CA ALA A 234 1.90 -1.20 -23.71
C ALA A 234 1.89 -1.67 -25.18
N ARG A 235 0.87 -2.42 -25.63
CA ARG A 235 0.71 -2.78 -27.04
C ARG A 235 0.56 -1.55 -27.93
N GLY A 236 -0.30 -0.61 -27.54
CA GLY A 236 -0.50 0.64 -28.26
C GLY A 236 0.77 1.48 -28.35
N ARG A 237 1.47 1.66 -27.22
CA ARG A 237 2.74 2.39 -27.17
C ARG A 237 3.84 1.69 -27.98
N LEU A 238 3.95 0.36 -27.91
CA LEU A 238 4.90 -0.41 -28.72
C LEU A 238 4.66 -0.22 -30.22
N ALA A 239 3.39 -0.23 -30.67
CA ALA A 239 3.05 0.00 -32.07
C ALA A 239 3.37 1.44 -32.52
N PHE A 240 3.21 2.42 -31.64
CA PHE A 240 3.64 3.80 -31.91
C PHE A 240 5.17 3.90 -32.04
N VAL A 241 5.89 3.39 -31.04
CA VAL A 241 7.35 3.47 -30.94
C VAL A 241 8.05 2.76 -32.10
N ARG A 242 7.50 1.65 -32.62
CA ARG A 242 8.03 0.95 -33.81
C ARG A 242 7.92 1.73 -35.12
N ARG A 243 7.10 2.78 -35.16
CA ARG A 243 6.88 3.63 -36.34
C ARG A 243 7.71 4.92 -36.34
N GLN A 244 8.41 5.19 -35.24
CA GLN A 244 9.33 6.32 -35.09
C GLN A 244 10.73 5.91 -35.55
#